data_AF-A0A1Y1Q847-F1
#
_entry.id   AF-A0A1Y1Q847-F1
#
_cell.length_a   1.000
_cell.length_b   1.000
_cell.length_c   1.000
_cell.angle_alpha   90.00
_cell.angle_beta   90.00
_cell.angle_gamma   90.00
#
_symmetry.space_group_name_H-M   'P 1'
#
loop_
_entity.id
_entity.type
_entity.pdbx_description
1 polymer ?
#
loop_
_entity_poly.entity_id
_entity_poly.type
_entity_poly.pdbx_seq_one_letter_code
_entity_poly.pdbx_strand_id
1 'polypeptide(L)'
;MLPSAAKVNRAFQPTGLKLLFVLLCKPELANANYRELSQTAGISLGAVGSVINDLQAQAYLVQSANGQRQLRNTTELLNRWVVAYSEKLRPKLVIGQYKALHENWWENVDLGKFNACWSGEIAADKLTRYLKPAVATLYTQEKPNRLILMNSLKASSPDQVNVEIMEQFWYFQDEEIPTLAPPLLVYADLIATANSRNLEAAKLIHDQYLTQLIRAD
;
A
#
# COMPACT_ATOMS: atom_id res chain seq x y z
N MET A 1 -29.13 -9.09 -30.03
CA MET A 1 -28.74 -9.31 -28.62
C MET A 1 -27.38 -8.64 -28.46
N LEU A 2 -27.34 -7.44 -27.86
CA LEU A 2 -26.09 -6.71 -27.67
C LEU A 2 -25.23 -7.45 -26.63
N PRO A 3 -23.90 -7.52 -26.79
CA PRO A 3 -23.04 -8.11 -25.78
C PRO A 3 -23.18 -7.33 -24.47
N SER A 4 -23.46 -8.04 -23.38
CA SER A 4 -23.43 -7.49 -22.03
C SER A 4 -22.06 -6.83 -21.83
N ALA A 5 -22.05 -5.52 -21.54
CA ALA A 5 -20.82 -4.80 -21.24
C ALA A 5 -20.07 -5.58 -20.15
N ALA A 6 -18.89 -6.11 -20.49
CA ALA A 6 -18.04 -6.81 -19.54
C ALA A 6 -18.00 -5.98 -18.25
N LYS A 7 -18.48 -6.54 -17.13
CA LYS A 7 -18.50 -5.85 -15.83
C LYS A 7 -17.07 -5.41 -15.55
N VAL A 8 -16.78 -4.13 -15.78
CA VAL A 8 -15.46 -3.57 -15.55
C VAL A 8 -15.20 -3.75 -14.06
N ASN A 9 -14.22 -4.58 -13.73
CA ASN A 9 -13.81 -4.86 -12.37
C ASN A 9 -13.07 -3.64 -11.79
N ARG A 10 -13.81 -2.56 -11.54
CA ARG A 10 -13.35 -1.23 -11.14
C ARG A 10 -12.66 -1.24 -9.79
N ALA A 11 -13.09 -2.12 -8.89
CA ALA A 11 -12.48 -2.30 -7.58
C ALA A 11 -10.99 -2.68 -7.68
N PHE A 12 -10.61 -3.48 -8.68
CA PHE A 12 -9.23 -3.91 -8.90
C PHE A 12 -8.56 -3.15 -10.06
N GLN A 13 -8.96 -1.90 -10.28
CA GLN A 13 -8.25 -0.89 -11.08
C GLN A 13 -7.57 0.12 -10.14
N PRO A 14 -6.57 0.90 -10.59
CA PRO A 14 -5.77 1.76 -9.71
C PRO A 14 -6.58 2.59 -8.70
N THR A 15 -7.64 3.25 -9.14
CA THR A 15 -8.51 4.04 -8.26
C THR A 15 -9.24 3.19 -7.23
N GLY A 16 -9.73 2.00 -7.61
CA GLY A 16 -10.35 1.06 -6.69
C GLY A 16 -9.36 0.44 -5.71
N LEU A 17 -8.13 0.17 -6.15
CA LEU A 17 -7.06 -0.36 -5.31
C LEU A 17 -6.69 0.62 -4.18
N LYS A 18 -6.73 1.94 -4.42
CA LYS A 18 -6.54 2.94 -3.36
C LYS A 18 -7.63 2.83 -2.28
N LEU A 19 -8.90 2.72 -2.67
CA LEU A 19 -10.00 2.58 -1.71
C LEU A 19 -9.98 1.22 -1.00
N LEU A 20 -9.72 0.14 -1.73
CA LEU A 20 -9.59 -1.20 -1.14
C LEU A 20 -8.46 -1.25 -0.10
N PHE A 21 -7.33 -0.61 -0.37
CA PHE A 21 -6.23 -0.52 0.59
C PHE A 21 -6.68 0.13 1.89
N VAL A 22 -7.41 1.25 1.80
CA VAL A 22 -7.97 1.94 2.97
C VAL A 22 -8.93 1.02 3.73
N LEU A 23 -9.86 0.35 3.04
CA LEU A 23 -10.84 -0.53 3.68
C LEU A 23 -10.19 -1.78 4.30
N LEU A 24 -9.12 -2.32 3.71
CA LEU A 24 -8.38 -3.44 4.28
C LEU A 24 -7.57 -3.02 5.51
N CYS A 25 -7.01 -1.80 5.53
CA CYS A 25 -6.27 -1.29 6.68
C CYS A 25 -7.20 -0.79 7.81
N LYS A 26 -8.38 -0.28 7.46
CA LYS A 26 -9.34 0.37 8.35
C LYS A 26 -10.77 -0.10 8.02
N PRO A 27 -11.14 -1.35 8.36
CA PRO A 27 -12.43 -1.94 8.00
C PRO A 27 -13.65 -1.15 8.47
N GLU A 28 -13.53 -0.41 9.58
CA GLU A 28 -14.56 0.48 10.11
C GLU A 28 -14.97 1.58 9.11
N LEU A 29 -14.06 2.01 8.23
CA LEU A 29 -14.36 2.98 7.18
C LEU A 29 -15.32 2.43 6.12
N ALA A 30 -15.59 1.13 6.10
CA ALA A 30 -16.68 0.58 5.29
C ALA A 30 -18.02 1.27 5.56
N ASN A 31 -18.22 1.82 6.77
CA ASN A 31 -19.41 2.56 7.17
C ASN A 31 -19.29 4.08 7.05
N ALA A 32 -18.11 4.60 6.73
CA ALA A 32 -17.87 6.02 6.53
C ALA A 32 -18.70 6.58 5.37
N ASN A 33 -18.92 7.89 5.41
CA ASN A 33 -19.58 8.58 4.31
C ASN A 33 -18.65 8.69 3.09
N TYR A 34 -19.20 8.96 1.91
CA TYR A 34 -18.40 8.95 0.67
C TYR A 34 -17.33 10.04 0.63
N ARG A 35 -17.55 11.18 1.32
CA ARG A 35 -16.57 12.27 1.37
C ARG A 35 -15.34 11.85 2.17
N GLU A 36 -15.56 11.22 3.32
CA GLU A 36 -14.49 10.67 4.15
C GLU A 36 -13.69 9.61 3.40
N LEU A 37 -14.37 8.63 2.77
CA LEU A 37 -13.70 7.63 1.92
C LEU A 37 -12.88 8.26 0.78
N SER A 38 -13.44 9.29 0.13
CA SER A 38 -12.77 10.04 -0.94
C SER A 38 -11.49 10.71 -0.45
N GLN A 39 -11.52 11.31 0.75
CA GLN A 39 -10.37 11.96 1.36
C GLN A 39 -9.31 10.94 1.78
N THR A 40 -9.70 9.90 2.52
CA THR A 40 -8.77 8.90 3.05
C THR A 40 -8.08 8.08 1.95
N ALA A 41 -8.74 7.85 0.82
CA ALA A 41 -8.18 7.12 -0.33
C ALA A 41 -7.59 8.04 -1.42
N GLY A 42 -7.77 9.36 -1.34
CA GLY A 42 -7.35 10.32 -2.38
C GLY A 42 -7.95 10.04 -3.75
N ILE A 43 -9.25 9.74 -3.79
CA ILE A 43 -10.00 9.49 -5.04
C ILE A 43 -11.22 10.40 -5.14
N SER A 44 -11.79 10.53 -6.34
CA SER A 44 -13.01 11.34 -6.51
C SER A 44 -14.23 10.70 -5.86
N LEU A 45 -15.19 11.54 -5.42
CA LEU A 45 -16.44 11.09 -4.81
C LEU A 45 -17.22 10.12 -5.70
N GLY A 46 -17.26 10.37 -7.02
CA GLY A 46 -17.91 9.47 -7.98
C GLY A 46 -17.20 8.12 -8.14
N ALA A 47 -15.88 8.08 -7.95
CA ALA A 47 -15.13 6.83 -7.94
C ALA A 47 -15.45 5.98 -6.71
N VAL A 48 -15.65 6.59 -5.53
CA VAL A 48 -16.05 5.89 -4.30
C VAL A 48 -17.31 5.06 -4.57
N GLY A 49 -18.38 5.69 -5.06
CA GLY A 49 -19.64 4.99 -5.35
C GLY A 49 -19.48 3.86 -6.37
N SER A 50 -18.70 4.08 -7.43
CA SER A 50 -18.41 3.04 -8.43
C SER A 50 -17.70 1.83 -7.83
N VAL A 51 -16.74 2.04 -6.94
CA VAL A 51 -15.96 0.96 -6.31
C VAL A 51 -16.80 0.23 -5.26
N ILE A 52 -17.56 0.96 -4.43
CA ILE A 52 -18.48 0.36 -3.45
C ILE A 52 -19.50 -0.54 -4.15
N ASN A 53 -20.11 -0.08 -5.24
CA ASN A 53 -21.07 -0.87 -6.00
C ASN A 53 -20.44 -2.13 -6.61
N ASP A 54 -19.19 -2.06 -7.08
CA ASP A 54 -18.48 -3.21 -7.64
C ASP A 54 -18.10 -4.23 -6.56
N LEU A 55 -17.68 -3.77 -5.38
CA LEU A 55 -17.42 -4.64 -4.22
C LEU A 55 -18.69 -5.35 -3.73
N GLN A 56 -19.82 -4.64 -3.71
CA GLN A 56 -21.13 -5.23 -3.39
C GLN A 56 -21.57 -6.26 -4.45
N ALA A 57 -21.42 -5.92 -5.74
CA ALA A 57 -21.75 -6.82 -6.83
C ALA A 57 -20.90 -8.10 -6.87
N GLN A 58 -19.69 -8.06 -6.28
CA GLN A 58 -18.79 -9.20 -6.12
C GLN A 58 -18.87 -9.85 -4.72
N ALA A 59 -19.82 -9.42 -3.87
CA ALA A 59 -20.02 -9.92 -2.50
C ALA A 59 -18.82 -9.74 -1.55
N TYR A 60 -17.85 -8.89 -1.89
CA TYR A 60 -16.75 -8.52 -0.98
C TYR A 60 -17.15 -7.45 0.03
N LEU A 61 -18.25 -6.74 -0.21
CA LEU A 61 -18.84 -5.78 0.73
C LEU A 61 -20.32 -6.10 0.88
N VAL A 62 -20.74 -6.50 2.07
CA VAL A 62 -22.13 -6.87 2.37
C VAL A 62 -22.74 -5.89 3.34
N GLN A 63 -24.05 -5.72 3.26
CA GLN A 63 -24.82 -4.96 4.24
C GLN A 63 -25.50 -5.92 5.20
N SER A 64 -25.18 -5.78 6.48
CA SER A 64 -25.79 -6.53 7.58
C SER A 64 -27.23 -6.08 7.83
N ALA A 65 -28.00 -6.87 8.59
CA ALA A 65 -29.39 -6.57 8.92
C ALA A 65 -29.59 -5.22 9.65
N ASN A 66 -28.58 -4.75 10.37
CA ASN A 66 -28.56 -3.44 11.03
C ASN A 66 -28.17 -2.27 10.10
N GLY A 67 -28.01 -2.52 8.81
CA GLY A 67 -27.63 -1.51 7.81
C GLY A 67 -26.14 -1.22 7.72
N GLN A 68 -25.29 -1.83 8.56
CA GLN A 68 -23.84 -1.64 8.50
C GLN A 68 -23.21 -2.44 7.37
N ARG A 69 -22.23 -1.83 6.71
CA ARG A 69 -21.38 -2.45 5.70
C ARG A 69 -20.20 -3.17 6.35
N GLN A 70 -19.90 -4.37 5.88
CA GLN A 70 -18.77 -5.19 6.33
C GLN A 70 -18.06 -5.81 5.13
N LEU A 71 -16.74 -5.88 5.18
CA LEU A 71 -15.97 -6.68 4.23
C LEU A 71 -16.25 -8.18 4.44
N ARG A 72 -16.15 -8.96 3.37
CA ARG A 72 -16.26 -10.41 3.37
C ARG A 72 -15.20 -11.03 2.48
N ASN A 73 -14.89 -12.29 2.75
CA ASN A 73 -13.84 -13.04 2.07
C ASN A 73 -12.50 -12.28 2.10
N THR A 74 -12.18 -11.65 3.23
CA THR A 74 -11.03 -10.72 3.35
C THR A 74 -9.71 -11.39 3.04
N THR A 75 -9.56 -12.69 3.30
CA THR A 75 -8.36 -13.45 2.86
C THR A 75 -8.21 -13.40 1.34
N GLU A 76 -9.29 -13.73 0.62
CA GLU A 76 -9.31 -13.72 -0.84
C GLU A 76 -9.14 -12.30 -1.38
N LEU A 77 -9.86 -11.34 -0.78
CA LEU A 77 -9.81 -9.93 -1.16
C LEU A 77 -8.40 -9.35 -1.01
N LEU A 78 -7.73 -9.63 0.10
CA LEU A 78 -6.35 -9.21 0.37
C LEU A 78 -5.39 -9.83 -0.65
N ASN A 79 -5.48 -11.14 -0.89
CA ASN A 79 -4.63 -11.82 -1.88
C ASN A 79 -4.82 -11.23 -3.28
N ARG A 80 -6.07 -10.99 -3.70
CA ARG A 80 -6.37 -10.33 -4.98
C ARG A 80 -5.86 -8.90 -5.02
N TRP A 81 -5.96 -8.16 -3.91
CA TRP A 81 -5.46 -6.79 -3.81
C TRP A 81 -3.94 -6.74 -3.98
N VAL A 82 -3.20 -7.63 -3.33
CA VAL A 82 -1.72 -7.69 -3.40
C VAL A 82 -1.24 -7.91 -4.84
N VAL A 83 -1.86 -8.86 -5.56
CA VAL A 83 -1.54 -9.13 -6.97
C VAL A 83 -1.85 -7.91 -7.83
N ALA A 84 -3.08 -7.38 -7.73
CA ALA A 84 -3.50 -6.25 -8.55
C ALA A 84 -2.73 -4.95 -8.22
N TYR A 85 -2.34 -4.76 -6.96
CA TYR A 85 -1.48 -3.67 -6.53
C TYR A 85 -0.13 -3.73 -7.25
N SER A 86 0.55 -4.88 -7.20
CA SER A 86 1.85 -5.08 -7.85
C SER A 86 1.76 -4.86 -9.37
N GLU A 87 0.71 -5.36 -10.02
CA GLU A 87 0.56 -5.29 -11.48
C GLU A 87 0.09 -3.92 -12.00
N LYS A 88 -0.78 -3.23 -11.26
CA LYS A 88 -1.55 -2.09 -11.82
C LYS A 88 -1.34 -0.77 -11.12
N LEU A 89 -1.12 -0.78 -9.81
CA LEU A 89 -0.99 0.45 -9.01
C LEU A 89 0.48 0.79 -8.77
N ARG A 90 1.28 -0.14 -8.22
CA ARG A 90 2.69 0.08 -7.87
C ARG A 90 3.51 0.72 -8.99
N PRO A 91 3.45 0.27 -10.25
CA PRO A 91 4.27 0.87 -11.33
C PRO A 91 3.93 2.34 -11.61
N LYS A 92 2.72 2.78 -11.25
CA LYS A 92 2.26 4.17 -11.44
C LYS A 92 2.66 5.09 -10.30
N LEU A 93 3.10 4.54 -9.18
CA LEU A 93 3.51 5.29 -7.99
C LEU A 93 5.00 5.62 -8.01
N VAL A 94 5.80 5.02 -8.90
CA VAL A 94 7.24 5.27 -8.96
C VAL A 94 7.49 6.72 -9.35
N ILE A 95 8.02 7.51 -8.42
CA ILE A 95 8.48 8.88 -8.69
C ILE A 95 9.90 8.83 -9.27
N GLY A 96 10.75 7.95 -8.73
CA GLY A 96 12.08 7.75 -9.27
C GLY A 96 12.87 6.68 -8.53
N GLN A 97 13.92 6.22 -9.22
CA GLN A 97 14.85 5.21 -8.77
C GLN A 97 16.25 5.80 -8.70
N TYR A 98 16.94 5.56 -7.59
CA TYR A 98 18.20 6.21 -7.27
C TYR A 98 19.19 5.22 -6.66
N LYS A 99 20.44 5.69 -6.59
CA LYS A 99 21.52 5.05 -5.86
C LYS A 99 21.95 5.95 -4.70
N ALA A 100 22.02 5.38 -3.51
CA ALA A 100 22.66 6.02 -2.37
C ALA A 100 24.19 5.89 -2.44
N LEU A 101 24.90 6.93 -2.01
CA LEU A 101 26.37 6.93 -1.99
C LEU A 101 26.98 6.10 -0.85
N HIS A 102 26.24 5.94 0.23
CA HIS A 102 26.70 5.26 1.44
C HIS A 102 25.78 4.08 1.75
N GLU A 103 26.39 2.97 2.19
CA GLU A 103 25.65 1.89 2.82
C GLU A 103 24.96 2.41 4.10
N ASN A 104 23.81 1.82 4.43
CA ASN A 104 23.05 2.15 5.64
C ASN A 104 22.70 3.64 5.81
N TRP A 105 22.71 4.44 4.74
CA TRP A 105 22.35 5.86 4.77
C TRP A 105 21.00 6.11 5.46
N TRP A 106 20.08 5.16 5.30
CA TRP A 106 18.72 5.17 5.84
C TRP A 106 18.66 5.17 7.37
N GLU A 107 19.70 4.72 8.08
CA GLU A 107 19.73 4.70 9.55
C GLU A 107 19.69 6.11 10.16
N ASN A 108 20.23 7.09 9.45
CA ASN A 108 20.33 8.48 9.90
C ASN A 108 19.25 9.40 9.32
N VAL A 109 18.29 8.85 8.57
CA VAL A 109 17.24 9.63 7.92
C VAL A 109 16.09 9.87 8.87
N ASP A 110 15.89 11.14 9.21
CA ASP A 110 14.68 11.61 9.88
C ASP A 110 13.55 11.79 8.86
N LEU A 111 12.81 10.70 8.57
CA LEU A 111 11.72 10.71 7.61
C LEU A 111 10.58 11.68 7.97
N GLY A 112 10.41 12.01 9.25
CA GLY A 112 9.39 12.96 9.70
C GLY A 112 9.55 14.34 9.06
N LYS A 113 10.79 14.73 8.71
CA LYS A 113 11.09 16.00 8.02
C LYS A 113 10.69 16.06 6.55
N PHE A 114 10.29 14.92 5.97
CA PHE A 114 9.98 14.76 4.54
C PHE A 114 8.54 14.27 4.29
N ASN A 115 7.71 14.21 5.35
CA ASN A 115 6.36 13.65 5.29
C ASN A 115 6.33 12.33 4.50
N ALA A 116 7.19 11.40 4.94
CA ALA A 116 7.50 10.18 4.22
C ALA A 116 7.53 8.97 5.18
N CYS A 117 7.32 7.79 4.61
CA CYS A 117 7.26 6.53 5.33
C CYS A 117 8.17 5.48 4.67
N TRP A 118 8.87 4.68 5.48
CA TRP A 118 9.58 3.50 4.99
C TRP A 118 8.60 2.39 4.62
N SER A 119 8.88 1.69 3.53
CA SER A 119 8.26 0.42 3.14
C SER A 119 9.33 -0.61 2.76
N GLY A 120 8.92 -1.74 2.20
CA GLY A 120 9.80 -2.79 1.71
C GLY A 120 10.78 -3.27 2.80
N GLU A 121 12.04 -3.48 2.42
CA GLU A 121 13.04 -4.13 3.28
C GLU A 121 13.35 -3.35 4.57
N ILE A 122 13.44 -2.01 4.52
CA ILE A 122 13.72 -1.21 5.73
C ILE A 122 12.57 -1.30 6.73
N ALA A 123 11.33 -1.19 6.25
CA ALA A 123 10.17 -1.36 7.14
C ALA A 123 10.09 -2.80 7.66
N ALA A 124 10.41 -3.79 6.83
CA ALA A 124 10.45 -5.18 7.23
C ALA A 124 11.47 -5.45 8.34
N ASP A 125 12.69 -4.91 8.22
CA ASP A 125 13.70 -5.00 9.29
C ASP A 125 13.19 -4.33 10.58
N LYS A 126 12.60 -3.13 10.49
CA LYS A 126 12.08 -2.44 11.68
C LYS A 126 10.95 -3.21 12.37
N LEU A 127 10.08 -3.88 11.61
CA LEU A 127 8.96 -4.67 12.14
C LEU A 127 9.41 -6.05 12.67
N THR A 128 10.32 -6.72 11.98
CA THR A 128 10.60 -8.16 12.21
C THR A 128 12.02 -8.47 12.66
N ARG A 129 12.98 -7.57 12.43
CA ARG A 129 14.43 -7.76 12.64
C ARG A 129 15.00 -8.97 11.89
N TYR A 130 14.33 -9.40 10.82
CA TYR A 130 14.63 -10.66 10.14
C TYR A 130 15.71 -10.55 9.06
N LEU A 131 15.75 -9.43 8.34
CA LEU A 131 16.65 -9.23 7.21
C LEU A 131 17.52 -8.00 7.36
N LYS A 132 18.66 -7.99 6.67
CA LYS A 132 19.46 -6.77 6.48
C LYS A 132 19.01 -6.09 5.18
N PRO A 133 18.52 -4.83 5.22
CA PRO A 133 18.06 -4.14 4.03
C PRO A 133 19.18 -3.91 3.01
N ALA A 134 18.89 -4.21 1.75
CA ALA A 134 19.70 -3.87 0.57
C ALA A 134 19.03 -2.79 -0.28
N VAL A 135 17.69 -2.75 -0.32
CA VAL A 135 16.92 -1.76 -1.07
C VAL A 135 16.07 -0.91 -0.13
N ALA A 136 16.21 0.41 -0.25
CA ALA A 136 15.42 1.38 0.49
C ALA A 136 14.17 1.76 -0.33
N THR A 137 12.97 1.39 0.13
CA THR A 137 11.70 1.83 -0.48
C THR A 137 11.01 2.83 0.44
N LEU A 138 10.62 3.99 -0.07
CA LEU A 138 9.88 4.98 0.71
C LEU A 138 8.73 5.59 -0.07
N TYR A 139 7.68 5.97 0.65
CA TYR A 139 6.53 6.71 0.12
C TYR A 139 6.54 8.12 0.65
N THR A 140 6.18 9.10 -0.17
CA THR A 140 6.08 10.51 0.22
C THR A 140 4.89 11.19 -0.45
N GLN A 141 4.35 12.21 0.22
CA GLN A 141 3.36 13.12 -0.35
C GLN A 141 4.01 14.39 -0.94
N GLU A 142 5.31 14.59 -0.68
CA GLU A 142 6.04 15.78 -1.08
C GLU A 142 6.86 15.55 -2.35
N LYS A 143 7.30 16.64 -2.98
CA LYS A 143 8.29 16.55 -4.06
C LYS A 143 9.60 15.98 -3.51
N PRO A 144 10.22 15.00 -4.18
CA PRO A 144 11.35 14.26 -3.62
C PRO A 144 12.65 15.06 -3.61
N ASN A 145 12.70 16.25 -4.25
CA ASN A 145 13.92 17.03 -4.44
C ASN A 145 14.71 17.25 -3.14
N ARG A 146 14.01 17.60 -2.05
CA ARG A 146 14.64 17.85 -0.75
C ARG A 146 15.22 16.55 -0.17
N LEU A 147 14.47 15.45 -0.24
CA LEU A 147 14.91 14.13 0.21
C LEU A 147 16.13 13.66 -0.59
N ILE A 148 16.08 13.80 -1.91
CA ILE A 148 17.19 13.45 -2.83
C ILE A 148 18.44 14.24 -2.48
N LEU A 149 18.34 15.56 -2.35
CA LEU A 149 19.47 16.44 -2.08
C LEU A 149 20.09 16.19 -0.71
N MET A 150 19.27 16.13 0.34
CA MET A 150 19.75 15.95 1.72
C MET A 150 20.40 14.59 1.96
N ASN A 151 20.02 13.57 1.18
CA ASN A 151 20.55 12.20 1.31
C ASN A 151 21.51 11.81 0.18
N SER A 152 21.94 12.79 -0.64
CA SER A 152 22.89 12.57 -1.75
C SER A 152 22.49 11.44 -2.71
N LEU A 153 21.20 11.31 -3.00
CA LEU A 153 20.69 10.27 -3.90
C LEU A 153 21.00 10.65 -5.35
N LYS A 154 21.60 9.73 -6.12
CA LYS A 154 21.97 9.96 -7.51
C LYS A 154 21.10 9.15 -8.45
N ALA A 155 20.78 9.73 -9.61
CA ALA A 155 20.31 8.93 -10.74
C ALA A 155 21.39 7.89 -11.10
N SER A 156 20.97 6.68 -11.46
CA SER A 156 21.89 5.60 -11.79
C SER A 156 21.26 4.64 -12.78
N SER A 157 22.11 3.84 -13.42
CA SER A 157 21.67 2.74 -14.27
C SER A 157 20.85 1.73 -13.45
N PRO A 158 19.89 1.01 -14.07
CA PRO A 158 18.97 0.12 -13.36
C PRO A 158 19.64 -0.95 -12.49
N ASP A 159 20.84 -1.41 -12.87
CA ASP A 159 21.64 -2.41 -12.16
C ASP A 159 22.22 -1.92 -10.82
N GLN A 160 22.17 -0.62 -10.54
CA GLN A 160 22.75 -0.02 -9.33
C GLN A 160 21.72 0.67 -8.44
N VAL A 161 20.44 0.58 -8.79
CA VAL A 161 19.35 1.17 -8.01
C VAL A 161 19.22 0.43 -6.68
N ASN A 162 19.31 1.18 -5.58
CA ASN A 162 19.06 0.68 -4.23
C ASN A 162 18.13 1.60 -3.43
N VAL A 163 17.54 2.60 -4.07
CA VAL A 163 16.52 3.47 -3.48
C VAL A 163 15.36 3.65 -4.45
N GLU A 164 14.14 3.36 -3.99
CA GLU A 164 12.89 3.61 -4.70
C GLU A 164 12.08 4.66 -3.93
N ILE A 165 11.72 5.75 -4.62
CA ILE A 165 10.84 6.78 -4.09
C ILE A 165 9.49 6.67 -4.78
N MET A 166 8.44 6.51 -3.98
CA MET A 166 7.08 6.24 -4.40
C MET A 166 6.13 7.37 -3.95
N GLU A 167 5.09 7.61 -4.74
CA GLU A 167 3.99 8.49 -4.38
C GLU A 167 3.08 7.80 -3.35
N GLN A 168 2.88 8.45 -2.20
CA GLN A 168 1.91 8.02 -1.21
C GLN A 168 0.48 8.18 -1.75
N PHE A 169 -0.36 7.16 -1.55
CA PHE A 169 -1.73 7.13 -2.08
C PHE A 169 -2.82 6.95 -1.02
N TRP A 170 -2.46 6.94 0.26
CA TRP A 170 -3.38 6.82 1.40
C TRP A 170 -3.23 8.02 2.35
N TYR A 171 -4.31 8.38 3.04
CA TYR A 171 -4.39 9.58 3.88
C TYR A 171 -5.04 9.27 5.23
N PHE A 172 -4.51 8.26 5.90
CA PHE A 172 -4.72 7.98 7.32
C PHE A 172 -3.36 7.77 7.97
N GLN A 173 -3.28 7.98 9.29
CA GLN A 173 -2.06 7.76 10.06
C GLN A 173 -2.21 6.53 10.94
N ASP A 174 -1.08 5.85 11.13
CA ASP A 174 -0.89 4.87 12.18
C ASP A 174 -0.06 5.54 13.28
N GLU A 175 -0.69 5.79 14.43
CA GLU A 175 -0.05 6.53 15.54
C GLU A 175 1.09 5.74 16.19
N GLU A 176 1.08 4.40 16.08
CA GLU A 176 2.10 3.56 16.69
C GLU A 176 3.39 3.53 15.86
N ILE A 177 3.28 3.67 14.54
CA ILE A 177 4.40 3.57 13.59
C ILE A 177 4.38 4.68 12.53
N PRO A 178 4.46 5.97 12.94
CA PRO A 178 4.21 7.10 12.04
C PRO A 178 5.21 7.26 10.90
N THR A 179 6.36 6.58 10.97
CA THR A 179 7.42 6.61 9.94
C THR A 179 7.46 5.35 9.09
N LEU A 180 6.52 4.42 9.28
CA LEU A 180 6.37 3.20 8.48
C LEU A 180 5.09 3.26 7.66
N ALA A 181 5.13 2.67 6.47
CA ALA A 181 3.93 2.40 5.71
C ALA A 181 3.07 1.37 6.46
N PRO A 182 1.73 1.34 6.23
CA PRO A 182 0.88 0.33 6.84
C PRO A 182 1.39 -1.09 6.54
N PRO A 183 1.34 -2.04 7.50
CA PRO A 183 1.92 -3.37 7.34
C PRO A 183 1.45 -4.12 6.08
N LEU A 184 0.21 -3.88 5.63
CA LEU A 184 -0.31 -4.44 4.37
C LEU A 184 0.50 -3.98 3.15
N LEU A 185 0.90 -2.70 3.10
CA LEU A 185 1.70 -2.17 2.01
C LEU A 185 3.14 -2.68 2.08
N VAL A 186 3.72 -2.75 3.29
CA VAL A 186 5.06 -3.33 3.50
C VAL A 186 5.10 -4.77 3.01
N TYR A 187 4.10 -5.57 3.39
CA TYR A 187 3.91 -6.93 2.90
C TYR A 187 3.85 -6.97 1.37
N ALA A 188 2.98 -6.15 0.75
CA ALA A 188 2.80 -6.16 -0.70
C ALA A 188 4.06 -5.73 -1.48
N ASP A 189 4.82 -4.75 -0.96
CA ASP A 189 6.10 -4.33 -1.55
C ASP A 189 7.15 -5.45 -1.49
N LEU A 190 7.21 -6.22 -0.40
CA LEU A 190 8.10 -7.38 -0.30
C LEU A 190 7.69 -8.49 -1.28
N ILE A 191 6.40 -8.81 -1.36
CA ILE A 191 5.86 -9.81 -2.30
C ILE A 191 6.19 -9.44 -3.75
N ALA A 192 6.06 -8.15 -4.11
CA ALA A 192 6.33 -7.65 -5.46
C ALA A 192 7.79 -7.86 -5.92
N THR A 193 8.73 -8.05 -4.98
CA THR A 193 10.16 -8.26 -5.32
C THR A 193 10.46 -9.68 -5.81
N ALA A 194 9.61 -10.66 -5.49
CA ALA A 194 9.85 -12.09 -5.70
C ALA A 194 11.20 -12.63 -5.14
N ASN A 195 11.86 -11.88 -4.24
CA ASN A 195 13.11 -12.30 -3.60
C ASN A 195 12.82 -13.22 -2.41
N SER A 196 13.50 -14.37 -2.32
CA SER A 196 13.24 -15.36 -1.27
C SER A 196 13.31 -14.81 0.16
N ARG A 197 14.30 -13.96 0.47
CA ARG A 197 14.45 -13.34 1.80
C ARG A 197 13.30 -12.37 2.10
N ASN A 198 12.85 -11.65 1.07
CA ASN A 198 11.72 -10.73 1.20
C ASN A 198 10.41 -11.50 1.39
N LEU A 199 10.24 -12.66 0.74
CA LEU A 199 9.08 -13.52 0.96
C LEU A 199 9.04 -14.10 2.37
N GLU A 200 10.19 -14.46 2.95
CA GLU A 200 10.28 -14.91 4.35
C GLU A 200 9.91 -13.80 5.33
N ALA A 201 10.42 -12.59 5.15
CA ALA A 201 10.03 -11.43 5.96
C ALA A 201 8.54 -11.07 5.78
N ALA A 202 8.01 -11.15 4.55
CA ALA A 202 6.61 -10.93 4.25
C ALA A 202 5.72 -11.91 5.01
N LYS A 203 6.12 -13.19 5.11
CA LYS A 203 5.39 -14.19 5.89
C LYS A 203 5.31 -13.82 7.37
N LEU A 204 6.41 -13.36 7.97
CA LEU A 204 6.41 -12.89 9.36
C LEU A 204 5.46 -11.71 9.57
N ILE A 205 5.48 -10.74 8.65
CA ILE A 205 4.57 -9.57 8.70
C ILE A 205 3.11 -10.02 8.56
N HIS A 206 2.82 -10.94 7.65
CA HIS A 206 1.47 -11.50 7.48
C HIS A 206 0.96 -12.13 8.78
N ASP A 207 1.78 -12.99 9.39
CA ASP A 207 1.40 -13.74 10.58
C ASP A 207 1.22 -12.83 11.80
N GLN A 208 2.05 -11.79 11.93
CA GLN A 208 2.01 -10.86 13.07
C GLN A 208 0.94 -9.76 12.92
N TYR A 209 0.78 -9.18 11.72
CA TYR A 209 0.01 -7.95 11.52
C TYR A 209 -1.25 -8.14 10.66
N LEU A 210 -1.23 -9.02 9.65
CA LEU A 210 -2.35 -9.13 8.71
C LEU A 210 -3.38 -10.17 9.11
N THR A 211 -2.97 -11.17 9.89
CA THR A 211 -3.86 -12.22 10.38
C THR A 211 -5.06 -11.65 11.16
N GLN A 212 -4.88 -10.55 11.88
CA GLN A 212 -5.96 -9.88 12.61
C GLN A 212 -6.96 -9.20 11.66
N LEU A 213 -6.49 -8.63 10.54
CA LEU A 213 -7.34 -8.01 9.53
C LEU A 213 -8.25 -9.04 8.83
N ILE A 214 -7.81 -10.29 8.74
CA ILE A 214 -8.50 -11.36 8.00
C ILE A 214 -9.43 -12.20 8.90
N ARG A 215 -9.23 -12.19 10.23
CA ARG A 215 -9.99 -13.03 11.18
C ARG A 215 -11.38 -12.50 11.53
N ALA A 216 -11.75 -11.30 11.09
CA ALA A 216 -13.00 -10.63 11.45
C ALA A 216 -14.20 -11.00 10.55
N ASP A 217 -14.05 -12.01 9.69
CA ASP A 217 -14.98 -12.40 8.63
C ASP A 217 -15.71 -13.72 8.90
#